data_AF-A0ABD3FSD3-F1
#
_entry.id   AF-A0ABD3FSD3-F1
#
_cell.length_a   1.000
_cell.length_b   1.000
_cell.length_c   1.000
_cell.angle_alpha   90.00
_cell.angle_beta   90.00
_cell.angle_gamma   90.00
#
_symmetry.space_group_name_H-M   'P 1'
#
loop_
_entity.id
_entity.type
_entity.pdbx_description
1 polymer ?
#
loop_
_entity_poly.entity_id
_entity_poly.type
_entity_poly.pdbx_seq_one_letter_code
_entity_poly.pdbx_strand_id
1 'polypeptide(L)'
;MLILEHNKSKPAKGKDNKNSVFWSFCKGHKEGEESDVQTAIRELREEADLEVRRLWMEEETWQEFCTAVCSATDGSESQEGLSDPTGNPRTFVERYPVDNNKFRRQVQKEVRFFVAMIEASEEDVDVTKSKGEITHYKWVPLQSTRNEVETLTDMFREDLYLFERIKQAILGDDLV
;
A
#
# COMPACT_ATOMS: atom_id res chain seq x y z
N MET A 1 -4.61 -6.98 -6.48
CA MET A 1 -3.85 -6.30 -5.42
C MET A 1 -2.37 -6.42 -5.74
N LEU A 2 -1.64 -5.31 -5.75
CA LEU A 2 -0.19 -5.33 -5.85
C LEU A 2 0.39 -5.63 -4.46
N ILE A 3 1.31 -6.59 -4.38
CA ILE A 3 2.15 -6.82 -3.21
C ILE A 3 3.62 -6.89 -3.63
N LEU A 4 4.49 -6.44 -2.74
CA LEU A 4 5.91 -6.31 -2.95
C LEU A 4 6.67 -7.23 -1.99
N GLU A 5 7.76 -7.80 -2.48
CA GLU A 5 8.68 -8.59 -1.67
C GLU A 5 9.77 -7.68 -1.11
N HIS A 6 9.71 -7.42 0.20
CA HIS A 6 10.67 -6.57 0.88
C HIS A 6 11.84 -7.41 1.44
N ASN A 7 13.04 -6.90 1.23
CA ASN A 7 14.28 -7.44 1.78
C ASN A 7 14.81 -6.52 2.89
N LYS A 8 14.57 -6.87 4.15
CA LYS A 8 15.16 -6.12 5.28
C LYS A 8 16.66 -6.37 5.36
N SER A 9 17.43 -5.46 4.76
CA SER A 9 18.90 -5.53 4.71
C SER A 9 19.62 -4.92 5.92
N LYS A 10 18.94 -4.46 6.99
CA LYS A 10 19.64 -3.84 8.13
C LYS A 10 20.12 -4.89 9.15
N PRO A 11 21.44 -5.15 9.27
CA PRO A 11 21.95 -5.99 10.33
C PRO A 11 21.76 -5.29 11.68
N ALA A 12 21.09 -5.94 12.62
CA ALA A 12 21.35 -5.68 14.03
C ALA A 12 22.82 -6.07 14.28
N LYS A 13 23.64 -5.17 14.85
CA LYS A 13 25.05 -5.44 15.16
C LYS A 13 25.19 -6.82 15.83
N GLY A 14 25.83 -7.77 15.14
CA GLY A 14 26.31 -9.02 15.73
C GLY A 14 25.41 -10.26 15.65
N LYS A 15 24.47 -10.35 14.70
CA LYS A 15 23.80 -11.64 14.39
C LYS A 15 23.83 -11.93 12.90
N ASP A 16 24.22 -13.15 12.54
CA ASP A 16 24.26 -13.63 11.17
C ASP A 16 22.90 -13.45 10.48
N ASN A 17 22.91 -12.68 9.39
CA ASN A 17 21.76 -12.29 8.59
C ASN A 17 21.08 -13.52 7.98
N LYS A 18 19.91 -13.91 8.50
CA LYS A 18 18.86 -14.39 7.59
C LYS A 18 18.21 -13.14 7.01
N ASN A 19 18.40 -12.88 5.72
CA ASN A 19 17.55 -11.92 5.00
C ASN A 19 16.10 -12.34 5.28
N SER A 20 15.39 -11.57 6.10
CA SER A 20 13.96 -11.79 6.30
C SER A 20 13.26 -11.15 5.12
N VAL A 21 12.99 -11.98 4.12
CA VAL A 21 12.19 -11.63 2.96
C VAL A 21 10.72 -11.81 3.34
N PHE A 22 9.87 -10.85 2.99
CA PHE A 22 8.43 -10.93 3.25
C PHE A 22 7.62 -10.18 2.21
N TRP A 23 6.39 -10.63 2.02
CA TRP A 23 5.44 -9.97 1.13
C TRP A 23 4.59 -8.99 1.93
N SER A 24 4.50 -7.74 1.48
CA SER A 24 3.59 -6.73 2.05
C SER A 24 3.08 -5.76 0.98
N PHE A 25 2.17 -4.89 1.39
CA PHE A 25 1.76 -3.76 0.56
C PHE A 25 2.86 -2.70 0.51
N CYS A 26 2.87 -1.92 -0.57
CA CYS A 26 3.70 -0.72 -0.69
C CYS A 26 3.38 0.25 0.45
N LYS A 27 4.39 0.65 1.22
CA LYS A 27 4.23 1.53 2.38
C LYS A 27 5.55 2.11 2.83
N GLY A 28 5.49 3.31 3.39
CA GLY A 28 6.61 3.90 4.10
C GLY A 28 6.19 4.95 5.10
N HIS A 29 7.17 5.74 5.55
CA HIS A 29 6.93 6.75 6.57
C HIS A 29 6.72 8.10 5.91
N LYS A 30 5.82 8.89 6.48
CA LYS A 30 5.66 10.29 6.12
C LYS A 30 6.96 11.07 6.35
N GLU A 31 7.37 11.84 5.36
CA GLU A 31 8.58 12.67 5.36
C GLU A 31 8.24 14.17 5.30
N GLY A 32 8.83 14.96 6.19
CA GLY A 32 8.60 16.40 6.23
C GLY A 32 7.12 16.77 6.43
N GLU A 33 6.61 17.61 5.53
CA GLU A 33 5.26 18.18 5.60
C GLU A 33 4.29 17.57 4.57
N GLU A 34 4.65 16.46 3.91
CA GLU A 34 3.79 15.82 2.91
C GLU A 34 2.46 15.33 3.52
N SER A 35 1.37 15.30 2.76
CA SER A 35 0.13 14.66 3.21
C SER A 35 0.28 13.14 3.25
N ASP A 36 -0.61 12.44 3.97
CA ASP A 36 -0.58 10.97 4.02
C ASP A 36 -0.80 10.34 2.63
N VAL A 37 -1.57 11.03 1.77
CA VAL A 37 -1.80 10.64 0.38
C VAL A 37 -0.55 10.86 -0.46
N GLN A 38 0.11 12.01 -0.31
CA GLN A 38 1.39 12.30 -0.99
C GLN A 38 2.46 11.29 -0.59
N THR A 39 2.50 10.90 0.69
CA THR A 39 3.36 9.81 1.20
C THR A 39 3.09 8.53 0.42
N ALA A 40 1.83 8.08 0.35
CA ALA A 40 1.48 6.83 -0.33
C ALA A 40 1.83 6.84 -1.83
N ILE A 41 1.61 7.98 -2.51
CA ILE A 41 1.95 8.14 -3.93
C ILE A 41 3.47 8.13 -4.14
N ARG A 42 4.23 8.81 -3.28
CA ARG A 42 5.70 8.83 -3.33
C ARG A 42 6.28 7.43 -3.12
N GLU A 43 5.84 6.73 -2.09
CA GLU A 43 6.31 5.37 -1.78
C GLU A 43 6.02 4.42 -2.95
N LEU A 44 4.83 4.50 -3.56
CA LEU A 44 4.49 3.70 -4.74
C LEU A 44 5.42 3.96 -5.92
N ARG A 45 5.79 5.23 -6.14
CA ARG A 45 6.74 5.63 -7.18
C ARG A 45 8.17 5.18 -6.87
N GLU A 46 8.60 5.26 -5.61
CA GLU A 46 9.95 4.88 -5.20
C GLU A 46 10.16 3.36 -5.18
N GLU A 47 9.15 2.61 -4.76
CA GLU A 47 9.23 1.16 -4.59
C GLU A 47 8.90 0.37 -5.87
N ALA A 48 8.03 0.90 -6.74
CA ALA A 48 7.49 0.16 -7.89
C ALA A 48 7.44 0.96 -9.21
N ASP A 49 7.84 2.23 -9.20
CA ASP A 49 7.76 3.15 -10.35
C ASP A 49 6.36 3.32 -10.95
N LEU A 50 5.32 3.23 -10.12
CA LEU A 50 3.93 3.29 -10.57
C LEU A 50 3.30 4.65 -10.26
N GLU A 51 2.50 5.14 -11.21
CA GLU A 51 1.70 6.34 -11.03
C GLU A 51 0.26 6.01 -10.64
N VAL A 52 -0.28 6.79 -9.70
CA VAL A 52 -1.69 6.70 -9.30
C VAL A 52 -2.55 7.42 -10.33
N ARG A 53 -3.47 6.66 -10.94
CA ARG A 53 -4.49 7.22 -11.84
C ARG A 53 -5.63 7.85 -11.07
N ARG A 54 -6.14 7.13 -10.08
CA ARG A 54 -7.35 7.51 -9.32
C ARG A 54 -7.33 6.89 -7.95
N LEU A 55 -7.71 7.65 -6.93
CA LEU A 55 -7.97 7.14 -5.59
C LEU A 55 -9.45 6.82 -5.41
N TRP A 56 -9.76 5.78 -4.65
CA TRP A 56 -11.13 5.50 -4.24
C TRP A 56 -11.57 6.54 -3.20
N MET A 57 -12.66 7.26 -3.47
CA MET A 57 -13.15 8.37 -2.65
C MET A 57 -14.18 7.93 -1.61
N GLU A 58 -14.32 8.70 -0.52
CA GLU A 58 -15.29 8.41 0.56
C GLU A 58 -16.74 8.46 0.10
N GLU A 59 -17.02 9.30 -0.89
CA GLU A 59 -18.38 9.57 -1.38
C GLU A 59 -18.87 8.55 -2.41
N GLU A 60 -18.00 7.67 -2.91
CA GLU A 60 -18.33 6.70 -3.95
C GLU A 60 -18.29 5.25 -3.44
N THR A 61 -19.20 4.42 -3.96
CA THR A 61 -19.18 2.97 -3.82
C THR A 61 -18.04 2.35 -4.63
N TRP A 62 -17.70 1.10 -4.33
CA TRP A 62 -16.70 0.37 -5.11
C TRP A 62 -17.10 0.22 -6.59
N GLN A 63 -18.38 0.04 -6.87
CA GLN A 63 -18.92 -0.09 -8.23
C GLN A 63 -18.80 1.23 -9.01
N GLU A 64 -19.10 2.37 -8.38
CA GLU A 64 -18.92 3.69 -8.98
C GLU A 64 -17.45 3.98 -9.27
N PHE A 65 -16.57 3.69 -8.32
CA PHE A 65 -15.12 3.79 -8.50
C PHE A 65 -14.64 2.97 -9.71
N CYS A 66 -15.02 1.69 -9.79
CA CYS A 66 -14.67 0.83 -10.92
C CYS A 66 -15.23 1.36 -12.26
N THR A 67 -16.47 1.83 -12.27
CA THR A 67 -17.14 2.30 -13.49
C THR A 67 -16.48 3.56 -14.04
N ALA A 68 -16.13 4.51 -13.16
CA ALA A 68 -15.47 5.76 -13.54
C ALA A 68 -14.08 5.53 -14.15
N VAL A 69 -13.38 4.47 -13.73
CA VAL A 69 -12.10 4.06 -14.31
C VAL A 69 -12.28 3.49 -15.71
N CYS A 70 -13.26 2.62 -15.91
CA CYS A 70 -13.53 1.98 -17.20
C CYS A 70 -14.03 2.95 -18.28
N SER A 71 -14.74 4.02 -17.90
CA SER A 71 -15.25 5.01 -18.85
C SER A 71 -14.18 6.03 -19.29
N ALA A 72 -13.09 6.15 -18.54
CA ALA A 72 -12.00 7.08 -18.83
C ALA A 72 -10.96 6.53 -19.84
N THR A 73 -11.09 5.28 -20.30
CA THR A 73 -10.12 4.65 -21.23
C THR A 73 -10.46 4.79 -22.71
N ASP A 74 -11.61 5.37 -23.08
CA ASP A 74 -12.06 5.51 -24.48
C ASP A 74 -11.61 6.83 -25.16
N GLY A 75 -10.84 7.67 -24.48
CA GLY A 75 -10.28 8.91 -25.03
C GLY A 75 -8.83 9.09 -24.60
N SER A 76 -7.91 8.98 -25.55
CA SER A 76 -6.47 9.16 -25.33
C SER A 76 -6.16 10.58 -24.88
N GLU A 77 -5.71 10.74 -23.64
CA GLU A 77 -4.79 11.80 -23.22
C GLU A 77 -4.07 11.31 -21.96
N SER A 78 -2.74 11.27 -22.02
CA SER A 78 -1.86 10.97 -20.89
C SER A 78 -2.08 12.00 -19.80
N GLN A 79 -2.88 11.66 -18.79
CA GLN A 79 -3.00 12.47 -17.58
C GLN A 79 -1.69 12.34 -16.81
N GLU A 80 -1.00 13.46 -16.57
CA GLU A 80 0.08 13.52 -15.60
C GLU A 80 -0.43 12.93 -14.27
N GLY A 81 0.35 12.01 -13.66
CA GLY A 81 -0.05 11.27 -12.46
C GLY A 81 -0.65 12.15 -11.37
N LEU A 82 -1.64 11.60 -10.65
CA LEU A 82 -2.39 12.35 -9.64
C LEU A 82 -1.45 12.85 -8.54
N SER A 83 -1.28 14.17 -8.41
CA SER A 83 -0.46 14.77 -7.35
C SER A 83 -1.26 15.20 -6.12
N ASP A 84 -2.55 15.50 -6.30
CA ASP A 84 -3.48 15.88 -5.22
C ASP A 84 -4.94 15.55 -5.59
N PRO A 85 -5.65 14.71 -4.85
CA PRO A 85 -7.05 14.39 -5.15
C PRO A 85 -7.98 15.57 -4.87
N THR A 86 -8.87 15.89 -5.82
CA THR A 86 -9.99 16.81 -5.60
C THR A 86 -11.11 16.10 -4.83
N GLY A 87 -10.93 15.89 -3.52
CA GLY A 87 -11.91 15.27 -2.62
C GLY A 87 -11.25 14.50 -1.49
N ASN A 88 -12.02 13.73 -0.73
CA ASN A 88 -11.49 12.92 0.38
C ASN A 88 -11.28 11.46 -0.07
N PRO A 89 -10.04 10.99 -0.17
CA PRO A 89 -9.78 9.57 -0.42
C PRO A 89 -10.32 8.72 0.73
N ARG A 90 -11.00 7.65 0.39
CA ARG A 90 -11.42 6.63 1.34
C ARG A 90 -10.18 6.06 2.02
N THR A 91 -10.15 6.22 3.33
CA THR A 91 -8.98 5.89 4.15
C THR A 91 -9.32 4.78 5.15
N PHE A 92 -8.42 3.81 5.28
CA PHE A 92 -8.50 2.76 6.30
C PHE A 92 -7.36 2.96 7.30
N VAL A 93 -7.70 3.15 8.57
CA VAL A 93 -6.74 3.56 9.61
C VAL A 93 -6.70 2.55 10.74
N GLU A 94 -5.49 2.25 11.21
CA GLU A 94 -5.24 1.47 12.43
C GLU A 94 -4.23 2.18 13.32
N ARG A 95 -4.43 2.14 14.64
CA ARG A 95 -3.59 2.79 15.64
C ARG A 95 -3.20 1.82 16.73
N TYR A 96 -1.90 1.63 16.92
CA TYR A 96 -1.40 0.63 17.84
C TYR A 96 -0.15 1.11 18.60
N PRO A 97 -0.01 0.72 19.87
CA PRO A 97 1.18 1.04 20.64
C PRO A 97 2.37 0.19 20.16
N VAL A 98 3.53 0.83 20.03
CA VAL A 98 4.81 0.15 19.76
C VAL A 98 5.84 0.57 20.80
N ASP A 99 6.57 -0.41 21.32
CA ASP A 99 7.66 -0.16 22.24
C ASP A 99 8.84 0.49 21.51
N ASN A 100 9.13 1.73 21.87
CA ASN A 100 10.32 2.41 21.38
C ASN A 100 11.51 2.07 22.30
N ASN A 101 12.25 1.02 21.92
CA ASN A 101 13.42 0.55 22.65
C ASN A 101 14.48 1.63 22.92
N LYS A 102 14.58 2.66 22.07
CA LYS A 102 15.54 3.75 22.23
C LYS A 102 15.20 4.69 23.40
N PHE A 103 13.90 4.84 23.69
CA PHE A 103 13.41 5.78 24.71
C PHE A 103 12.65 5.09 25.86
N ARG A 104 12.57 3.75 25.86
CA ARG A 104 11.83 2.94 26.84
C ARG A 104 10.40 3.47 27.10
N ARG A 105 9.72 3.87 26.03
CA ARG A 105 8.34 4.39 26.08
C ARG A 105 7.52 3.75 24.98
N GLN A 106 6.23 3.60 25.23
CA GLN A 106 5.27 3.29 24.18
C GLN A 106 5.05 4.54 23.34
N VAL A 107 5.14 4.36 22.02
CA VAL A 107 4.73 5.36 21.04
C VAL A 107 3.51 4.82 20.32
N GLN A 108 2.54 5.69 20.03
CA GLN A 108 1.42 5.34 19.17
C GLN A 108 1.90 5.38 17.72
N LYS A 109 1.75 4.27 17.01
CA LYS A 109 1.88 4.23 15.56
C LYS A 109 0.49 4.31 14.94
N GLU A 110 0.43 4.97 13.80
CA GLU A 110 -0.75 5.04 12.95
C GLU A 110 -0.33 4.54 11.56
N VAL A 111 -1.14 3.66 10.97
CA VAL A 111 -0.99 3.22 9.59
C VAL A 111 -2.28 3.57 8.85
N ARG A 112 -2.13 4.15 7.66
CA ARG A 112 -3.23 4.54 6.79
C ARG A 112 -3.08 3.87 5.44
N PHE A 113 -4.11 3.15 5.02
CA PHE A 113 -4.19 2.56 3.69
C PHE A 113 -5.18 3.33 2.82
N PHE A 114 -4.79 3.48 1.56
CA PHE A 114 -5.59 4.02 0.48
C PHE A 114 -5.73 2.94 -0.59
N VAL A 115 -6.83 2.98 -1.33
CA VAL A 115 -7.04 2.12 -2.49
C VAL A 115 -6.97 2.98 -3.73
N ALA A 116 -6.11 2.57 -4.66
CA ALA A 116 -5.84 3.31 -5.89
C ALA A 116 -5.99 2.40 -7.10
N MET A 117 -6.44 2.99 -8.20
CA MET A 117 -6.21 2.48 -9.53
C MET A 117 -4.90 3.11 -10.05
N ILE A 118 -4.07 2.30 -10.69
CA ILE A 118 -2.82 2.73 -11.30
C ILE A 118 -2.90 2.63 -12.82
N GLU A 119 -2.07 3.41 -13.52
CA GLU A 119 -1.88 3.28 -14.97
C GLU A 119 -0.76 2.29 -15.27
N ALA A 120 -1.03 0.99 -15.14
CA ALA A 120 0.00 -0.01 -15.39
C ALA A 120 -0.56 -1.30 -15.95
N SER A 121 0.09 -1.76 -17.03
CA SER A 121 0.19 -3.15 -17.39
C SER A 121 1.17 -3.88 -16.46
N GLU A 122 1.15 -5.21 -16.42
CA GLU A 122 2.08 -5.97 -15.57
C GLU A 122 3.57 -5.71 -15.90
N GLU A 123 3.85 -5.20 -17.09
CA GLU A 123 5.19 -4.87 -17.60
C GLU A 123 5.69 -3.49 -17.13
N ASP A 124 4.80 -2.63 -16.61
CA ASP A 124 5.14 -1.25 -16.20
C ASP A 124 5.67 -1.15 -14.76
N VAL A 125 5.67 -2.26 -14.01
CA VAL A 125 6.17 -2.27 -12.64
C VAL A 125 7.70 -2.43 -12.64
N ASP A 126 8.42 -1.37 -12.23
CA ASP A 126 9.89 -1.39 -12.08
C ASP A 126 10.31 -1.21 -10.63
N VAL A 127 10.63 -2.33 -9.98
CA VAL A 127 11.11 -2.35 -8.59
C VAL A 127 12.60 -2.04 -8.44
N THR A 128 13.34 -1.84 -9.54
CA THR A 128 14.80 -1.60 -9.47
C THR A 128 15.17 -0.26 -8.82
N LYS A 129 14.22 0.70 -8.80
CA LYS A 129 14.38 2.02 -8.17
C LYS A 129 14.42 1.96 -6.63
N SER A 130 13.92 0.88 -6.04
CA SER A 130 13.87 0.68 -4.58
C SER A 130 15.25 0.46 -3.92
N LYS A 131 16.37 0.64 -4.63
CA LYS A 131 17.74 0.44 -4.13
C LYS A 131 17.97 -0.93 -3.45
N GLY A 132 17.23 -1.95 -3.87
CA GLY A 132 17.30 -3.30 -3.34
C GLY A 132 16.47 -3.56 -2.08
N GLU A 133 15.62 -2.61 -1.67
CA GLU A 133 14.60 -2.84 -0.65
C GLU A 133 13.50 -3.76 -1.16
N ILE A 134 13.08 -3.60 -2.42
CA ILE A 134 12.12 -4.47 -3.07
C ILE A 134 12.86 -5.39 -4.06
N THR A 135 12.62 -6.69 -3.95
CA THR A 135 13.27 -7.70 -4.80
C THR A 135 12.33 -8.24 -5.87
N HIS A 136 11.03 -8.36 -5.57
CA HIS A 136 10.01 -8.87 -6.49
C HIS A 136 8.67 -8.18 -6.24
N TYR A 137 7.75 -8.31 -7.18
CA TYR A 137 6.35 -7.92 -7.05
C TYR A 137 5.45 -9.00 -7.63
N LYS A 138 4.16 -8.96 -7.28
CA LYS A 138 3.13 -9.71 -8.01
C LYS A 138 1.74 -9.11 -7.85
N TRP A 139 0.93 -9.32 -8.88
CA TRP A 139 -0.50 -9.07 -8.84
C TRP A 139 -1.23 -10.30 -8.30
N VAL A 140 -1.93 -10.11 -7.17
CA VAL A 140 -2.67 -11.19 -6.50
C VAL A 140 -4.17 -10.89 -6.53
N PRO A 141 -5.02 -11.88 -6.84
CA PRO A 141 -6.47 -11.74 -6.67
C PRO A 141 -6.82 -11.34 -5.23
N LEU A 142 -7.86 -10.51 -5.06
CA LEU A 142 -8.28 -10.02 -3.75
C LEU A 142 -8.47 -11.17 -2.74
N GLN A 143 -9.07 -12.28 -3.16
CA GLN A 143 -9.34 -13.42 -2.27
C GLN A 143 -8.08 -14.14 -1.78
N SER A 144 -7.01 -14.13 -2.57
CA SER A 144 -5.76 -14.85 -2.28
C SER A 144 -4.72 -13.97 -1.58
N THR A 145 -4.92 -12.64 -1.56
CA THR A 145 -3.93 -11.67 -1.09
C THR A 145 -3.52 -11.89 0.37
N ARG A 146 -4.49 -12.23 1.24
CA ARG A 146 -4.23 -12.52 2.66
C ARG A 146 -3.14 -13.59 2.83
N ASN A 147 -3.31 -14.72 2.16
CA ASN A 147 -2.42 -15.89 2.31
C ASN A 147 -0.97 -15.58 1.90
N GLU A 148 -0.80 -14.67 0.95
CA GLU A 148 0.52 -14.26 0.46
C GLU A 148 1.24 -13.35 1.45
N VAL A 149 0.52 -12.39 2.04
CA VAL A 149 1.04 -11.46 3.07
C VAL A 149 1.23 -12.16 4.43
N GLU A 150 0.44 -13.19 4.72
CA GLU A 150 0.45 -13.93 6.00
C GLU A 150 1.71 -14.80 6.23
N THR A 151 2.67 -14.79 5.29
CA THR A 151 3.88 -15.62 5.35
C THR A 151 4.84 -15.32 6.51
N LEU A 152 4.67 -14.20 7.24
CA LEU A 152 5.33 -13.93 8.53
C LEU A 152 4.31 -13.52 9.60
N THR A 153 3.72 -14.53 10.24
CA THR A 153 2.44 -14.50 11.00
C THR A 153 2.34 -13.55 12.21
N ASP A 154 3.41 -12.82 12.58
CA ASP A 154 3.36 -11.85 13.68
C ASP A 154 3.85 -10.44 13.32
N MET A 155 4.44 -10.22 12.15
CA MET A 155 5.11 -8.95 11.85
C MET A 155 4.20 -7.86 11.27
N PHE A 156 3.01 -8.22 10.77
CA PHE A 156 2.13 -7.32 10.02
C PHE A 156 0.65 -7.54 10.33
N ARG A 157 0.30 -7.78 11.59
CA ARG A 157 -1.09 -8.03 12.01
C ARG A 157 -2.01 -6.86 11.64
N GLU A 158 -1.49 -5.65 11.72
CA GLU A 158 -2.21 -4.41 11.44
C GLU A 158 -2.48 -4.23 9.94
N ASP A 159 -1.51 -4.59 9.08
CA ASP A 159 -1.70 -4.58 7.63
C ASP A 159 -2.77 -5.59 7.21
N LEU A 160 -2.75 -6.79 7.78
CA LEU A 160 -3.76 -7.83 7.52
C LEU A 160 -5.14 -7.40 8.01
N TYR A 161 -5.21 -6.76 9.18
CA TYR A 161 -6.46 -6.20 9.69
C TYR A 161 -7.03 -5.13 8.74
N LEU A 162 -6.20 -4.17 8.30
CA LEU A 162 -6.60 -3.13 7.35
C LEU A 162 -7.00 -3.73 6.01
N PHE A 163 -6.26 -4.73 5.53
CA PHE A 163 -6.58 -5.44 4.30
C PHE A 163 -7.96 -6.12 4.36
N GLU A 164 -8.30 -6.80 5.46
CA GLU A 164 -9.61 -7.44 5.60
C GLU A 164 -10.75 -6.41 5.60
N ARG A 165 -10.55 -5.23 6.21
CA ARG A 165 -11.53 -4.13 6.14
C ARG A 165 -11.70 -3.60 4.71
N ILE A 166 -10.60 -3.45 3.97
CA ILE A 166 -10.65 -3.06 2.55
C ILE A 166 -11.39 -4.11 1.74
N LYS A 167 -11.07 -5.39 1.95
CA LYS A 167 -11.71 -6.50 1.27
C LYS A 167 -13.22 -6.53 1.53
N GLN A 168 -13.66 -6.37 2.78
CA GLN A 168 -15.08 -6.27 3.13
C GLN A 168 -15.76 -5.09 2.42
N ALA A 169 -15.14 -3.91 2.45
CA ALA A 169 -15.68 -2.72 1.79
C ALA A 169 -15.79 -2.89 0.27
N ILE A 170 -14.85 -3.60 -0.36
CA ILE A 170 -14.89 -3.92 -1.80
C ILE A 170 -15.99 -4.93 -2.14
N LEU A 171 -16.16 -5.97 -1.32
CA LEU A 171 -17.11 -7.03 -1.57
C LEU A 171 -18.57 -6.63 -1.26
N GLY A 172 -18.77 -5.49 -0.60
CA GLY A 172 -20.10 -5.03 -0.19
C GLY A 172 -20.69 -5.90 0.94
N ASP A 173 -19.84 -6.61 1.67
CA ASP A 173 -20.23 -7.28 2.91
C ASP A 173 -20.36 -6.19 3.98
N ASP A 174 -21.51 -5.53 4.00
CA ASP A 174 -21.91 -4.61 5.06
C ASP A 174 -21.83 -5.34 6.41
N LEU A 175 -20.84 -4.98 7.23
CA LEU A 175 -20.87 -5.28 8.65
C LEU A 175 -21.92 -4.38 9.30
N VAL A 176 -23.10 -4.95 9.53
CA VAL A 176 -23.98 -4.58 10.66
C VAL A 176 -23.26 -4.86 11.98
#